data_AF-A0AAU8K2S5-F1
#
_entry.id   AF-A0AAU8K2S5-F1
#
_cell.length_a   1.000
_cell.length_b   1.000
_cell.length_c   1.000
_cell.angle_alpha   90.00
_cell.angle_beta   90.00
_cell.angle_gamma   90.00
#
_symmetry.space_group_name_H-M   'P 1'
#
loop_
_entity.id
_entity.type
_entity.pdbx_description
1 polymer ?
#
loop_
_entity_poly.entity_id
_entity_poly.type
_entity_poly.pdbx_seq_one_letter_code
_entity_poly.pdbx_strand_id
1 'polypeptide(L)'
;MTSVKPKLDASERAARDLLNRKVREGIIDRRSANEVLKVGLPFVRHMLATWRREGTDPQWITGKFQAIHAEALQRQAAAAGAVAQRMALTRVMCAELYLAVWAGLQEDYAAFVNERRSRPSLPA
;
A
#
# COMPACT_ATOMS: atom_id res chain seq x y z
N MET A 1 2.92 28.53 11.29
CA MET A 1 2.34 27.66 10.23
C MET A 1 2.42 26.22 10.71
N THR A 2 1.32 25.67 11.20
CA THR A 2 1.25 24.26 11.61
C THR A 2 1.37 23.40 10.36
N SER A 3 2.52 22.75 10.20
CA SER A 3 2.72 21.70 9.21
C SER A 3 1.77 20.57 9.58
N VAL A 4 0.57 20.56 8.99
CA VAL A 4 -0.36 19.43 9.08
C VAL A 4 0.30 18.31 8.30
N LYS A 5 1.14 17.53 8.99
CA LYS A 5 1.59 16.24 8.47
C LYS A 5 0.32 15.43 8.19
N PRO A 6 0.11 14.91 6.97
CA PRO A 6 -1.02 14.04 6.72
C PRO A 6 -1.00 12.93 7.78
N LYS A 7 -2.11 12.73 8.49
CA LYS A 7 -2.28 11.61 9.40
C LYS A 7 -2.14 10.35 8.55
N LEU A 8 -0.98 9.71 8.60
CA LEU A 8 -0.64 8.50 7.85
C LEU A 8 -1.41 7.26 8.34
N ASP A 9 -2.61 7.45 8.91
CA ASP A 9 -3.39 6.45 9.63
C ASP A 9 -4.13 5.51 8.68
N ALA A 10 -4.65 5.97 7.54
CA ALA A 10 -5.41 5.10 6.63
C ALA A 10 -4.50 4.10 5.90
N SER A 11 -3.34 4.57 5.42
CA SER A 11 -2.33 3.73 4.76
C SER A 11 -1.82 2.57 5.64
N GLU A 12 -1.58 2.85 6.92
CA GLU A 12 -1.12 1.85 7.89
C GLU A 12 -2.25 0.93 8.33
N ARG A 13 -3.45 1.48 8.52
CA ARG A 13 -4.64 0.71 8.83
C ARG A 13 -4.96 -0.28 7.72
N ALA A 14 -4.95 0.16 6.46
CA ALA A 14 -5.17 -0.71 5.30
C ALA A 14 -4.13 -1.84 5.23
N ALA A 15 -2.85 -1.52 5.45
CA ALA A 15 -1.79 -2.53 5.53
C ALA A 15 -2.02 -3.54 6.66
N ARG A 16 -2.34 -3.06 7.87
CA ARG A 16 -2.62 -3.90 9.03
C ARG A 16 -3.87 -4.77 8.82
N ASP A 17 -4.92 -4.23 8.22
CA ASP A 17 -6.18 -4.93 7.98
C ASP A 17 -6.01 -6.05 6.94
N LEU A 18 -5.23 -5.80 5.88
CA LEU A 18 -4.82 -6.83 4.93
C LEU A 18 -4.07 -7.96 5.66
N LEU A 19 -3.02 -7.63 6.40
CA LEU A 19 -2.17 -8.63 7.05
C LEU A 19 -2.93 -9.40 8.14
N ASN A 20 -3.78 -8.72 8.91
CA ASN A 20 -4.65 -9.35 9.90
C ASN A 20 -5.65 -10.33 9.25
N ARG A 21 -6.16 -10.01 8.06
CA ARG A 21 -7.01 -10.92 7.30
C ARG A 21 -6.25 -12.17 6.88
N LYS A 22 -5.05 -12.00 6.31
CA LYS A 22 -4.19 -13.11 5.87
C LYS A 22 -3.75 -14.02 7.03
N VAL A 23 -3.53 -13.45 8.23
CA VAL A 23 -3.30 -14.22 9.46
C VAL A 23 -4.55 -15.02 9.86
N ARG A 24 -5.75 -14.41 9.82
CA ARG A 24 -7.01 -15.10 10.13
C ARG A 24 -7.32 -16.22 9.15
N GLU A 25 -6.97 -16.04 7.88
CA GLU A 25 -7.10 -17.05 6.82
C GLU A 25 -6.03 -18.16 6.90
N GLY A 26 -5.06 -18.05 7.81
CA GLY A 26 -3.99 -19.04 7.97
C GLY A 26 -2.93 -19.01 6.86
N ILE A 27 -2.92 -17.97 6.02
CA ILE A 27 -1.98 -17.83 4.89
C ILE A 27 -0.57 -17.49 5.39
N ILE A 28 -0.48 -16.67 6.44
CA ILE A 28 0.78 -16.29 7.08
C ILE A 28 0.65 -16.33 8.61
N ASP A 29 1.78 -16.55 9.29
CA ASP A 29 1.83 -16.40 10.74
C ASP A 29 1.90 -14.91 11.17
N ARG A 30 1.58 -14.65 12.45
CA ARG A 30 1.58 -13.30 13.01
C ARG A 30 2.98 -12.63 12.97
N ARG A 31 4.04 -13.42 13.08
CA ARG A 31 5.43 -12.91 13.05
C ARG A 31 5.77 -12.37 11.66
N SER A 32 5.47 -13.15 10.63
CA SER A 32 5.65 -12.82 9.23
C SER A 32 4.83 -11.59 8.86
N ALA A 33 3.58 -11.50 9.33
CA ALA A 33 2.77 -10.29 9.16
C ALA A 33 3.46 -9.04 9.73
N ASN A 34 4.00 -9.12 10.95
CA ASN A 34 4.69 -8.00 11.58
C ASN A 34 5.99 -7.61 10.86
N GLU A 35 6.78 -8.58 10.39
CA GLU A 35 7.99 -8.31 9.60
C GLU A 35 7.64 -7.66 8.25
N VAL A 36 6.59 -8.14 7.57
CA VAL A 36 6.09 -7.53 6.33
C VAL A 36 5.63 -6.10 6.56
N LEU A 37 4.94 -5.82 7.67
CA LEU A 37 4.55 -4.45 8.03
C LEU A 37 5.78 -3.57 8.28
N LYS A 38 6.75 -4.06 9.05
CA LYS A 38 7.96 -3.32 9.45
C LYS A 38 8.85 -2.96 8.26
N VAL A 39 9.01 -3.87 7.30
CA VAL A 39 9.88 -3.68 6.13
C VAL A 39 9.11 -3.04 4.97
N GLY A 40 7.89 -3.51 4.70
CA GLY A 40 7.12 -3.11 3.53
C GLY A 40 6.52 -1.72 3.64
N LEU A 41 5.98 -1.33 4.80
CA LEU A 41 5.29 -0.05 4.95
C LEU A 41 6.21 1.17 4.73
N PRO A 42 7.44 1.23 5.28
CA PRO A 42 8.37 2.33 5.00
C PRO A 42 8.76 2.41 3.52
N PHE A 43 9.00 1.25 2.88
CA PHE A 43 9.38 1.20 1.47
C PHE A 43 8.28 1.77 0.56
N VAL A 44 7.03 1.36 0.79
CA VAL A 44 5.89 1.87 0.00
C VAL A 44 5.72 3.37 0.22
N ARG A 45 5.76 3.82 1.48
CA ARG A 45 5.68 5.25 1.80
C ARG A 45 6.78 6.06 1.11
N HIS A 46 8.00 5.52 1.03
CA HIS A 46 9.11 6.17 0.35
C HIS A 46 8.90 6.26 -1.18
N MET A 47 8.54 5.15 -1.84
CA MET A 47 8.21 5.17 -3.28
C MET A 47 7.16 6.22 -3.61
N LEU A 48 6.11 6.30 -2.80
CA LEU A 48 5.00 7.23 -3.02
C LEU A 48 5.40 8.69 -2.79
N ALA A 49 6.26 8.96 -1.80
CA ALA A 49 6.84 10.28 -1.61
C ALA A 49 7.72 10.72 -2.80
N THR A 50 8.40 9.77 -3.45
CA THR A 50 9.18 10.02 -4.67
C THR A 50 8.27 10.33 -5.85
N TRP A 51 7.25 9.50 -6.13
CA TRP A 51 6.34 9.74 -7.24
C TRP A 51 5.52 11.03 -7.12
N ARG A 52 5.14 11.41 -5.89
CA ARG A 52 4.50 12.71 -5.65
C ARG A 52 5.42 13.88 -6.03
N ARG A 53 6.72 13.76 -5.79
CA ARG A 53 7.72 14.78 -6.12
C ARG A 53 7.95 14.87 -7.64
N GLU A 54 7.88 13.74 -8.32
CA GLU A 54 8.05 13.61 -9.77
C GLU A 54 6.80 14.02 -10.56
N GLY A 55 5.68 14.33 -9.88
CA GLY A 55 4.42 14.69 -10.54
C GLY A 55 3.77 13.53 -11.27
N THR A 56 4.08 12.29 -10.88
CA THR A 56 3.57 11.08 -11.52
C THR A 56 2.06 10.97 -11.33
N ASP A 57 1.35 10.63 -12.40
CA ASP A 57 -0.10 10.44 -12.39
C ASP A 57 -0.52 9.28 -11.46
N PRO A 58 -1.43 9.53 -10.49
CA PRO A 58 -2.01 8.48 -9.65
C PRO A 58 -2.61 7.29 -10.41
N GLN A 59 -3.16 7.48 -11.61
CA GLN A 59 -3.70 6.37 -12.40
C GLN A 59 -2.58 5.46 -12.92
N TRP A 60 -1.48 6.06 -13.37
CA TRP A 60 -0.29 5.30 -13.78
C TRP A 60 0.27 4.46 -12.62
N ILE A 61 0.34 5.02 -11.41
CA ILE A 61 0.78 4.31 -10.20
C ILE A 61 -0.13 3.11 -9.91
N THR A 62 -1.44 3.32 -10.00
CA THR A 62 -2.44 2.27 -9.80
C THR A 62 -2.23 1.13 -10.80
N GLY A 63 -2.07 1.46 -12.08
CA GLY A 63 -1.78 0.47 -13.13
C GLY A 63 -0.48 -0.29 -12.90
N LYS A 64 0.58 0.37 -12.42
CA LYS A 64 1.85 -0.27 -12.07
C LYS A 64 1.69 -1.29 -10.95
N PHE A 65 1.01 -0.95 -9.86
CA PHE A 65 0.80 -1.90 -8.76
C PHE A 65 -0.11 -3.06 -9.14
N GLN A 66 -1.14 -2.82 -9.95
CA GLN A 66 -1.99 -3.88 -10.48
C GLN A 66 -1.20 -4.84 -11.39
N ALA A 67 -0.31 -4.32 -12.24
CA ALA A 67 0.56 -5.13 -13.09
C ALA A 67 1.53 -5.99 -12.26
N ILE A 68 2.16 -5.41 -11.23
CA ILE A 68 3.05 -6.15 -10.30
C ILE A 68 2.28 -7.27 -9.60
N HIS A 69 1.04 -7.01 -9.15
CA HIS A 69 0.21 -8.02 -8.51
C HIS A 69 -0.18 -9.14 -9.48
N ALA A 70 -0.59 -8.81 -10.71
CA ALA A 70 -0.91 -9.80 -11.73
C ALA A 70 0.30 -10.70 -12.07
N GLU A 71 1.49 -10.10 -12.22
CA GLU A 71 2.74 -10.83 -12.46
C GLU A 71 3.10 -11.74 -11.28
N ALA A 72 2.90 -11.27 -10.05
CA ALA A 72 3.14 -12.08 -8.86
C ALA A 72 2.21 -13.30 -8.78
N LEU A 73 0.92 -13.12 -9.11
CA LEU A 73 -0.05 -14.22 -9.18
C LEU A 73 0.32 -15.25 -10.26
N GLN A 74 0.72 -14.79 -11.45
CA GLN A 74 1.21 -15.69 -12.52
C GLN A 74 2.42 -16.49 -12.08
N ARG A 75 3.39 -15.84 -11.40
CA ARG A 75 4.57 -16.52 -10.85
C ARG A 75 4.21 -17.52 -9.75
N GLN A 76 3.19 -17.23 -8.94
CA GLN A 76 2.69 -18.17 -7.95
C GLN A 76 2.05 -19.40 -8.61
N ALA A 77 1.23 -19.19 -9.64
CA ALA A 77 0.61 -20.29 -10.40
C ALA A 77 1.66 -21.17 -11.11
N ALA A 78 2.76 -20.58 -11.58
CA ALA A 78 3.85 -21.30 -12.25
C ALA A 78 4.89 -21.89 -11.29
N ALA A 79 4.82 -21.63 -9.98
CA ALA A 79 5.85 -22.03 -9.04
C ALA A 79 5.80 -23.54 -8.73
N ALA A 80 6.85 -24.26 -9.15
CA ALA A 80 7.04 -25.67 -8.84
C ALA A 80 8.03 -25.86 -7.68
N GLY A 81 7.62 -26.61 -6.66
CA GLY A 81 8.44 -26.93 -5.49
C GLY A 81 8.30 -25.95 -4.32
N ALA A 82 8.52 -26.46 -3.11
CA ALA A 82 8.19 -25.75 -1.86
C ALA A 82 8.89 -24.39 -1.70
N VAL A 83 10.16 -24.28 -2.12
CA VAL A 83 10.92 -23.03 -2.01
C VAL A 83 10.41 -21.97 -2.99
N ALA A 84 10.18 -22.35 -4.25
CA ALA A 84 9.66 -21.45 -5.27
C ALA A 84 8.25 -20.95 -4.91
N GLN A 85 7.39 -21.85 -4.42
CA GLN A 85 6.05 -21.52 -3.93
C GLN A 85 6.10 -20.52 -2.78
N ARG A 86 7.01 -20.70 -1.82
CA ARG A 86 7.19 -19.77 -0.70
C ARG A 86 7.66 -18.40 -1.17
N MET A 87 8.63 -18.33 -2.08
CA MET A 87 9.09 -17.05 -2.65
C MET A 87 8.00 -16.34 -3.46
N ALA A 88 7.23 -17.10 -4.25
CA ALA A 88 6.14 -16.54 -5.04
C ALA A 88 5.01 -16.01 -4.14
N LEU A 89 4.66 -16.74 -3.08
CA LEU A 89 3.70 -16.27 -2.06
C LEU A 89 4.17 -14.96 -1.42
N THR A 90 5.44 -14.85 -1.03
CA THR A 90 6.00 -13.60 -0.49
C THR A 90 5.85 -12.44 -1.49
N ARG A 91 6.08 -12.68 -2.79
CA ARG A 91 5.92 -11.65 -3.82
C ARG A 91 4.46 -11.20 -3.96
N VAL A 92 3.52 -12.13 -3.93
CA VAL A 92 2.09 -11.81 -3.96
C VAL A 92 1.72 -10.97 -2.75
N MET A 93 2.14 -11.39 -1.56
CA MET A 93 1.90 -10.66 -0.31
C MET A 93 2.45 -9.22 -0.34
N CYS A 94 3.65 -9.02 -0.88
CA CYS A 94 4.22 -7.68 -1.06
C CYS A 94 3.41 -6.85 -2.05
N ALA A 95 2.97 -7.44 -3.17
CA ALA A 95 2.17 -6.74 -4.17
C ALA A 95 0.78 -6.35 -3.64
N GLU A 96 0.13 -7.24 -2.87
CA GLU A 96 -1.12 -6.94 -2.18
C GLU A 96 -0.94 -5.83 -1.15
N LEU A 97 0.18 -5.82 -0.41
CA LEU A 97 0.51 -4.75 0.52
C LEU A 97 0.66 -3.40 -0.20
N TYR A 98 1.28 -3.38 -1.39
CA TYR A 98 1.43 -2.17 -2.18
C TYR A 98 0.08 -1.59 -2.60
N LEU A 99 -0.83 -2.45 -3.08
CA LEU A 99 -2.19 -2.07 -3.44
C LEU A 99 -2.98 -1.56 -2.23
N ALA A 100 -2.90 -2.24 -1.08
CA ALA A 100 -3.63 -1.84 0.13
C ALA A 100 -3.15 -0.48 0.69
N VAL A 101 -1.84 -0.28 0.77
CA VAL A 101 -1.26 0.98 1.24
C VAL A 101 -1.59 2.12 0.29
N TRP A 102 -1.56 1.86 -1.02
CA TRP A 102 -1.93 2.84 -2.04
C TRP A 102 -3.40 3.25 -1.96
N ALA A 103 -4.31 2.29 -1.79
CA ALA A 103 -5.74 2.56 -1.63
C ALA A 103 -6.00 3.46 -0.40
N GLY A 104 -5.40 3.12 0.76
CA GLY A 104 -5.52 3.97 1.95
C GLY A 104 -4.95 5.38 1.75
N LEU A 105 -3.92 5.55 0.92
CA LEU A 105 -3.40 6.88 0.59
C LEU A 105 -4.26 7.66 -0.40
N GLN A 106 -4.95 6.98 -1.32
CA GLN A 106 -5.95 7.62 -2.17
C GLN A 106 -7.11 8.14 -1.33
N GLU A 107 -7.53 7.41 -0.29
CA GLU A 107 -8.52 7.87 0.70
C GLU A 107 -8.02 9.10 1.47
N ASP A 108 -6.79 9.06 2.01
CA ASP A 108 -6.19 10.20 2.72
C ASP A 108 -6.07 11.43 1.80
N TYR A 109 -5.70 11.24 0.54
CA TYR A 109 -5.58 12.33 -0.43
C TYR A 109 -6.95 12.91 -0.80
N ALA A 110 -7.96 12.07 -1.03
CA ALA A 110 -9.32 12.51 -1.29
C ALA A 110 -9.88 13.32 -0.10
N ALA A 111 -9.65 12.84 1.13
CA ALA A 111 -10.01 13.56 2.35
C ALA A 111 -9.32 14.93 2.43
N PHE A 112 -8.01 14.99 2.18
CA PHE A 112 -7.25 16.25 2.18
C PHE A 112 -7.73 17.25 1.12
N VAL A 113 -8.01 16.78 -0.10
CA VAL A 113 -8.53 17.63 -1.19
C VAL A 113 -9.92 18.16 -0.81
N ASN A 114 -10.78 17.33 -0.22
CA ASN A 114 -12.10 17.73 0.23
C ASN A 114 -12.02 18.79 1.34
N GLU A 115 -11.20 18.57 2.37
CA GLU A 115 -10.95 19.54 3.45
C GLU A 115 -10.45 20.90 2.94
N ARG A 116 -9.59 20.91 1.91
CA ARG A 116 -9.10 22.15 1.30
C ARG A 116 -10.18 22.88 0.49
N ARG A 117 -11.10 22.16 -0.14
CA ARG A 117 -12.25 22.76 -0.86
C ARG A 117 -13.31 23.29 0.09
N SER A 118 -13.47 22.67 1.26
CA SER A 118 -14.46 23.08 2.26
C SER A 118 -14.02 24.23 3.17
N ARG A 119 -12.77 24.72 3.07
CA ARG A 119 -12.36 25.93 3.79
C ARG A 119 -12.96 27.17 3.13
N PRO A 120 -13.84 27.94 3.79
CA PRO A 120 -14.28 29.21 3.27
C PRO A 120 -13.07 30.14 3.10
N SER A 121 -12.98 30.82 1.96
CA SER A 121 -12.03 31.90 1.77
C SER A 121 -12.24 32.94 2.88
N LEU A 122 -11.18 33.24 3.63
CA LEU A 122 -11.20 34.34 4.60
C LEU A 122 -11.59 35.62 3.86
N PRO A 123 -12.51 36.44 4.40
CA PRO A 123 -12.79 37.74 3.81
C PRO A 123 -11.51 38.58 3.80
N ALA A 124 -11.33 39.31 2.70
CA ALA A 124 -10.18 40.17 2.42
C ALA A 124 -10.05 41.32 3.43
#